data_AF-A0A2U2HFT0-F1
#
_entry.id   AF-A0A2U2HFT0-F1
#
_cell.length_a   1.000
_cell.length_b   1.000
_cell.length_c   1.000
_cell.angle_alpha   90.00
_cell.angle_beta   90.00
_cell.angle_gamma   90.00
#
_symmetry.space_group_name_H-M   'P 1'
#
loop_
_entity.id
_entity.type
_entity.pdbx_description
1 polymer ?
#
loop_
_entity_poly.entity_id
_entity_poly.type
_entity_poly.pdbx_seq_one_letter_code
_entity_poly.pdbx_strand_id
1 'polypeptide(L)'
;MAWDEASRLDALQALRLLDTPPEWRFDRLTKMVSETLHAPIVLVSLVDKNRQWFKSRQGLDAIETPRNISFCTHAILPDDIFVVEDQQFSIQKR
;
A
#
# COMPACT_ATOMS: atom_id res chain seq x y z
N MET A 1 18.36 13.76 3.89
CA MET A 1 19.04 12.60 4.50
C MET A 1 18.61 11.41 3.67
N ALA A 2 19.50 10.85 2.85
CA ALA A 2 19.10 9.79 1.92
C ALA A 2 18.77 8.53 2.71
N TRP A 3 17.53 8.07 2.65
CA TRP A 3 17.12 6.79 3.23
C TRP A 3 17.77 5.67 2.42
N ASP A 4 18.53 4.79 3.07
CA ASP A 4 19.03 3.58 2.46
C ASP A 4 17.94 2.50 2.44
N GLU A 5 17.83 1.74 1.35
CA GLU A 5 16.78 0.73 1.18
C GLU A 5 16.90 -0.40 2.21
N ALA A 6 18.11 -0.77 2.62
CA ALA A 6 18.29 -1.78 3.66
C ALA A 6 17.77 -1.26 5.00
N SER A 7 18.09 -0.01 5.36
CA SER A 7 17.58 0.64 6.57
C SER A 7 16.05 0.75 6.58
N ARG A 8 15.43 1.05 5.43
CA ARG A 8 13.96 1.09 5.28
C ARG A 8 13.33 -0.28 5.48
N LEU A 9 13.93 -1.34 4.91
CA LEU A 9 13.46 -2.71 5.08
C LEU A 9 13.61 -3.19 6.53
N ASP A 10 14.72 -2.87 7.19
CA ASP A 10 14.92 -3.17 8.61
C ASP A 10 13.87 -2.48 9.48
N ALA A 11 13.58 -1.21 9.21
CA ALA A 11 12.52 -0.47 9.90
C ALA A 11 11.14 -1.12 9.68
N LEU A 12 10.83 -1.55 8.45
CA LEU A 12 9.58 -2.24 8.14
C LEU A 12 9.45 -3.56 8.91
N GLN A 13 10.50 -4.36 8.97
CA GLN A 13 10.51 -5.63 9.71
C GLN A 13 10.37 -5.39 11.22
N ALA A 14 11.00 -4.34 11.75
CA ALA A 14 10.91 -3.97 13.17
C ALA A 14 9.47 -3.61 13.61
N LEU A 15 8.63 -3.12 12.69
CA LEU A 15 7.21 -2.85 12.97
C LEU A 15 6.39 -4.12 13.24
N ARG A 16 6.85 -5.30 12.77
CA ARG A 16 6.15 -6.59 12.89
C ARG A 16 4.71 -6.53 12.37
N LEU A 17 4.47 -5.77 11.30
CA LEU A 17 3.15 -5.63 10.68
C LEU A 17 2.96 -6.51 9.45
N LEU A 18 4.03 -6.93 8.78
CA LEU A 18 3.95 -7.82 7.63
C LEU A 18 3.41 -9.20 8.04
N ASP A 19 2.59 -9.79 7.18
CA ASP A 19 2.01 -11.15 7.33
C ASP A 19 1.23 -11.34 8.64
N THR A 20 0.74 -10.25 9.23
CA THR A 20 -0.12 -10.30 10.41
C THR A 20 -1.59 -10.24 10.02
N PRO A 21 -2.50 -10.74 10.87
CA PRO A 21 -3.93 -10.63 10.63
C PRO A 21 -4.38 -9.17 10.41
N PRO A 22 -5.53 -8.96 9.76
CA PRO A 22 -6.18 -7.66 9.69
C PRO A 22 -6.38 -7.06 11.08
N GLU A 23 -6.20 -5.75 11.21
CA GLU A 23 -6.48 -5.04 12.45
C GLU A 23 -7.49 -3.94 12.22
N TRP A 24 -8.51 -3.91 13.09
CA TRP A 24 -9.65 -2.99 13.02
C TRP A 24 -9.25 -1.52 12.86
N ARG A 25 -8.11 -1.11 13.42
CA ARG A 25 -7.62 0.27 13.36
C ARG A 25 -7.28 0.71 11.93
N PHE A 26 -6.70 -0.18 11.12
CA PHE A 26 -6.35 0.12 9.73
C PHE A 26 -7.59 0.01 8.84
N ASP A 27 -8.45 -0.99 9.10
CA ASP A 27 -9.70 -1.18 8.35
C ASP A 27 -10.69 -0.03 8.54
N ARG A 28 -10.78 0.51 9.76
CA ARG A 28 -11.55 1.73 10.01
C ARG A 28 -11.04 2.90 9.17
N LEU A 29 -9.73 3.03 9.03
CA LEU A 29 -9.07 4.10 8.29
C LEU A 29 -9.37 4.01 6.80
N THR A 30 -9.14 2.84 6.18
CA THR A 30 -9.39 2.65 4.76
C THR A 30 -10.86 2.76 4.41
N LYS A 31 -11.76 2.25 5.27
CA LYS A 31 -13.21 2.40 5.11
C LYS A 31 -13.65 3.86 5.14
N MET A 32 -13.23 4.61 6.16
CA MET A 32 -13.58 6.03 6.29
C MET A 32 -13.10 6.85 5.09
N VAL A 33 -11.88 6.61 4.61
CA VAL A 33 -11.33 7.31 3.44
C VAL A 33 -12.08 6.93 2.17
N SER A 34 -12.41 5.64 1.98
CA SER A 34 -13.19 5.18 0.82
C SER A 34 -14.57 5.83 0.78
N GLU A 35 -15.27 5.89 1.91
CA GLU A 35 -16.58 6.55 2.03
C GLU A 35 -16.49 8.06 1.81
N THR A 36 -15.50 8.73 2.39
CA THR A 36 -15.34 10.20 2.30
C THR A 36 -14.99 10.66 0.90
N LEU A 37 -14.08 9.95 0.23
CA LEU A 37 -13.58 10.30 -1.10
C LEU A 37 -14.38 9.65 -2.22
N HIS A 38 -15.37 8.81 -1.89
CA HIS A 38 -16.08 7.94 -2.84
C HIS A 38 -15.11 7.13 -3.72
N ALA A 39 -13.95 6.77 -3.17
CA ALA A 39 -12.89 6.08 -3.88
C ALA A 39 -13.19 4.57 -3.90
N PRO A 40 -13.24 3.92 -5.09
CA PRO A 40 -13.60 2.52 -5.21
C PRO A 40 -12.55 1.58 -4.59
N ILE A 41 -11.29 2.03 -4.49
CA ILE A 41 -10.19 1.27 -3.89
C ILE A 41 -9.40 2.19 -2.96
N VAL A 42 -9.17 1.70 -1.73
CA VAL A 42 -8.31 2.36 -0.73
C VAL A 42 -7.51 1.30 0.00
N LEU A 43 -6.20 1.52 0.12
CA LEU A 43 -5.25 0.52 0.61
C LEU A 43 -4.30 1.14 1.64
N VAL A 44 -3.96 0.39 2.69
CA VAL A 44 -2.75 0.62 3.48
C VAL A 44 -1.71 -0.40 2.98
N SER A 45 -0.77 0.10 2.18
CA SER A 45 0.24 -0.72 1.50
C SER A 45 1.59 -0.65 2.21
N LEU A 46 2.13 -1.81 2.57
CA LEU A 46 3.49 -1.97 3.07
C LEU A 46 4.39 -2.46 1.92
N VAL A 47 5.44 -1.70 1.60
CA VAL A 47 6.36 -2.04 0.51
C VAL A 47 7.53 -2.86 1.06
N ASP A 48 7.46 -4.18 0.90
CA ASP A 48 8.53 -5.11 1.27
C ASP A 48 9.55 -5.27 0.12
N LYS A 49 10.59 -6.09 0.30
CA LYS A 49 11.68 -6.26 -0.66
C LYS A 49 11.18 -6.60 -2.06
N ASN A 50 10.31 -7.60 -2.19
CA ASN A 50 9.86 -8.15 -3.47
C ASN A 50 8.36 -7.98 -3.73
N ARG A 51 7.61 -7.51 -2.74
CA ARG A 51 6.14 -7.40 -2.81
C ARG A 51 5.65 -6.12 -2.16
N GLN A 52 4.46 -5.71 -2.57
CA GLN A 52 3.61 -4.80 -1.84
C GLN A 52 2.54 -5.64 -1.13
N TRP A 53 2.50 -5.58 0.19
CA TRP A 53 1.55 -6.31 1.01
C TRP A 53 0.51 -5.37 1.62
N PHE A 54 -0.77 -5.76 1.64
CA PHE A 54 -1.86 -4.89 2.07
C PHE A 54 -2.25 -5.17 3.51
N LYS A 55 -1.95 -4.21 4.40
CA LYS A 55 -2.37 -4.28 5.81
C LYS A 55 -3.86 -4.06 5.99
N SER A 56 -4.45 -3.27 5.09
CA SER A 56 -5.87 -3.04 4.98
C SER A 56 -6.24 -2.70 3.55
N ARG A 57 -7.42 -3.11 3.11
CA ARG A 57 -7.88 -2.97 1.73
C ARG A 57 -9.39 -2.85 1.66
N GLN A 58 -9.89 -1.91 0.86
CA GLN A 58 -11.29 -1.79 0.45
C GLN A 58 -11.37 -1.89 -1.08
N GLY A 59 -12.36 -2.63 -1.59
CA GLY A 59 -12.62 -2.72 -3.03
C GLY A 59 -11.60 -3.51 -3.86
N LEU A 60 -10.69 -4.25 -3.20
CA LEU A 60 -9.69 -5.11 -3.85
C LEU A 60 -9.53 -6.42 -3.07
N ASP A 61 -9.59 -7.57 -3.76
CA ASP A 61 -9.47 -8.90 -3.14
C ASP A 61 -8.03 -9.38 -2.97
N ALA A 62 -7.13 -8.90 -3.83
CA ALA A 62 -5.71 -9.20 -3.71
C ALA A 62 -5.18 -8.78 -2.34
N ILE A 63 -4.38 -9.64 -1.71
CA ILE A 63 -3.72 -9.38 -0.41
C ILE A 63 -2.30 -8.84 -0.58
N GLU A 64 -1.72 -9.04 -1.76
CA GLU A 64 -0.41 -8.51 -2.13
C GLU A 64 -0.29 -8.40 -3.66
N THR A 65 0.73 -7.67 -4.11
CA THR A 65 1.13 -7.57 -5.52
C THR A 65 2.66 -7.57 -5.63
N PRO A 66 3.24 -8.03 -6.75
CA PRO A 66 4.67 -7.89 -7.01
C PRO A 66 5.12 -6.42 -6.94
N ARG A 67 6.28 -6.16 -6.30
CA ARG A 67 6.78 -4.77 -6.13
C ARG A 67 7.06 -4.06 -7.46
N ASN A 68 7.51 -4.82 -8.46
CA ASN A 68 7.87 -4.29 -9.78
C ASN A 68 6.68 -3.76 -10.59
N ILE A 69 5.44 -4.11 -10.23
CA ILE A 69 4.23 -3.60 -10.88
C ILE A 69 3.44 -2.63 -9.98
N SER A 70 3.97 -2.29 -8.81
CA SER A 70 3.29 -1.45 -7.82
C SER A 70 3.65 0.03 -7.99
N PHE A 71 2.63 0.90 -7.90
CA PHE A 71 2.82 2.35 -7.80
C PHE A 71 3.41 2.78 -6.46
N CYS A 72 3.12 2.06 -5.37
CA CYS A 72 3.64 2.43 -4.05
C CYS A 72 5.17 2.34 -3.99
N THR A 73 5.82 1.53 -4.84
CA THR A 73 7.28 1.54 -5.00
C THR A 73 7.82 2.92 -5.36
N HIS A 74 7.08 3.69 -6.15
CA HIS A 74 7.45 5.05 -6.55
C HIS A 74 6.99 6.08 -5.52
N ALA A 75 5.84 5.85 -4.88
CA ALA A 75 5.28 6.75 -3.88
C ALA A 75 6.08 6.82 -2.57
N ILE A 76 6.92 5.83 -2.25
CA ILE A 76 7.77 5.84 -1.04
C ILE A 76 9.08 6.63 -1.20
N LEU A 77 9.38 7.12 -2.41
CA LEU A 77 10.62 7.83 -2.71
C LEU A 77 10.55 9.35 -2.44
N PRO A 78 9.50 10.09 -2.85
CA PRO A 78 9.38 11.51 -2.53
C PRO A 78 8.88 11.73 -1.09
N ASP A 79 9.25 12.88 -0.50
CA ASP A 79 8.71 13.34 0.79
C ASP A 79 7.32 14.01 0.66
N ASP A 80 6.75 14.04 -0.55
CA ASP A 80 5.47 14.70 -0.88
C ASP A 80 4.47 13.70 -1.50
N ILE A 81 3.23 14.13 -1.65
CA ILE A 81 2.13 13.32 -2.21
C ILE A 81 2.46 12.94 -3.65
N PHE A 82 2.44 11.64 -3.93
CA PHE A 82 2.55 11.11 -5.29
C PHE A 82 1.17 10.97 -5.93
N VAL A 83 0.90 11.77 -6.97
CA VAL A 83 -0.36 11.74 -7.73
C VAL A 83 -0.07 11.28 -9.15
N VAL A 84 -0.90 10.37 -9.66
CA VAL A 84 -0.95 10.05 -11.09
C VAL A 84 -2.33 10.43 -11.62
N GLU A 85 -2.36 11.38 -12.55
CA GLU A 85 -3.61 12.04 -12.98
C GLU A 85 -4.47 11.17 -13.90
N ASP A 86 -3.88 10.27 -14.68
CA ASP A 86 -4.64 9.39 -15.56
C ASP A 86 -3.87 8.09 -15.84
N GLN A 87 -4.53 6.96 -15.55
CA GLN A 87 -4.00 5.63 -15.82
C GLN A 87 -5.11 4.70 -16.25
N GLN A 88 -4.92 4.08 -17.42
CA GLN A 88 -5.74 2.95 -17.86
C GLN A 88 -5.30 1.69 -17.10
N PHE A 89 -5.72 1.57 -15.84
CA PHE A 89 -5.44 0.40 -15.03
C PHE A 89 -6.59 -0.62 -15.16
N SER A 90 -6.34 -1.69 -15.93
CA SER A 90 -7.25 -2.83 -16.00
C SER A 90 -7.07 -3.71 -14.77
N ILE A 91 -7.85 -3.43 -13.73
CA ILE A 91 -8.00 -4.36 -12.61
C ILE A 91 -8.66 -5.60 -13.20
N GLN A 92 -7.89 -6.66 -13.42
CA GLN A 92 -8.47 -7.98 -13.66
C GLN A 92 -9.16 -8.43 -12.38
N LYS A 93 -10.43 -8.03 -12.23
CA LYS A 93 -11.41 -8.74 -11.41
C LYS A 93 -11.46 -10.16 -11.96
N ARG A 94 -10.76 -11.10 -11.31
CA ARG A 94 -11.10 -12.52 -11.41
C ARG A 94 -12.10 -12.83 -10.31
#